data_AF-A0A951KFY0-F1
#
_entry.id   AF-A0A951KFY0-F1
#
_cell.length_a   1.000
_cell.length_b   1.000
_cell.length_c   1.000
_cell.angle_alpha   90.00
_cell.angle_beta   90.00
_cell.angle_gamma   90.00
#
_symmetry.space_group_name_H-M   'P 1'
#
loop_
_entity.id
_entity.type
_entity.pdbx_description
1 polymer ?
#
loop_
_entity_poly.entity_id
_entity_poly.type
_entity_poly.pdbx_seq_one_letter_code
_entity_poly.pdbx_strand_id
1 'polypeptide(L)'
;MKYWLYLLAKLAAAAGAVCLLQFALVYFYPEPPPPLPRFGPPPPLFLHDMLFTFATLGVWLIGAGLFSVILSDHRRRCRTCLRRLIMPINSGSWGHMVIFGRPRTELICPFGHGTLSIEELQITGRQMADWQPHDDNIWKELESYNQARR
;
A
#
# COMPACT_ATOMS: atom_id res chain seq x y z
N MET A 1 13.26 8.98 -8.79
CA MET A 1 11.99 9.07 -9.52
C MET A 1 11.31 7.73 -9.85
N LYS A 2 12.05 6.66 -10.20
CA LYS A 2 11.47 5.36 -10.60
C LYS A 2 10.46 4.76 -9.60
N TYR A 3 10.72 4.92 -8.29
CA TYR A 3 9.85 4.46 -7.21
C TYR A 3 8.45 5.09 -7.25
N TRP A 4 8.38 6.42 -7.33
CA TRP A 4 7.11 7.15 -7.38
C TRP A 4 6.35 6.92 -8.69
N LEU A 5 7.05 6.78 -9.81
CA LEU A 5 6.42 6.44 -11.10
C LEU A 5 5.76 5.06 -11.05
N TYR A 6 6.40 4.07 -10.44
CA TYR A 6 5.83 2.73 -10.29
C TYR A 6 4.59 2.72 -9.37
N LEU A 7 4.57 3.54 -8.32
CA LEU A 7 3.37 3.74 -7.50
C LEU A 7 2.23 4.35 -8.31
N LEU A 8 2.53 5.42 -9.04
CA LEU A 8 1.53 6.13 -9.85
C LEU A 8 0.93 5.18 -10.90
N ALA A 9 1.76 4.38 -11.56
CA ALA A 9 1.30 3.37 -12.52
C ALA A 9 0.33 2.34 -11.88
N LYS A 10 0.63 1.85 -10.67
CA LYS A 10 -0.29 0.94 -9.94
C LYS A 10 -1.60 1.63 -9.54
N LEU A 11 -1.53 2.86 -9.07
CA LEU A 11 -2.70 3.65 -8.70
C LEU A 11 -3.59 3.92 -9.91
N ALA A 12 -2.99 4.28 -11.06
CA ALA A 12 -3.72 4.48 -12.30
C ALA A 12 -4.41 3.18 -12.77
N ALA A 13 -3.73 2.03 -12.69
CA ALA A 13 -4.32 0.74 -13.03
C ALA A 13 -5.50 0.37 -12.10
N ALA A 14 -5.35 0.59 -10.79
CA ALA A 14 -6.42 0.34 -9.83
C ALA A 14 -7.61 1.27 -10.00
N ALA A 15 -7.36 2.57 -10.22
CA ALA A 15 -8.40 3.54 -10.53
C ALA A 15 -9.16 3.16 -11.82
N GLY A 16 -8.43 2.75 -12.86
CA GLY A 16 -9.03 2.24 -14.10
C GLY A 16 -9.94 1.04 -13.86
N ALA A 17 -9.49 0.06 -13.06
CA ALA A 17 -10.30 -1.11 -12.72
C ALA A 17 -11.58 -0.76 -11.96
N VAL A 18 -11.49 0.16 -10.98
CA VAL A 18 -12.66 0.63 -10.21
C VAL A 18 -13.63 1.42 -11.10
N CYS A 19 -13.11 2.30 -11.96
CA CYS A 19 -13.93 3.05 -12.93
C CYS A 19 -14.64 2.12 -13.90
N LEU A 20 -13.97 1.07 -14.40
CA LEU A 20 -14.59 0.07 -15.27
C LEU A 20 -15.70 -0.70 -14.55
N LEU A 21 -15.48 -1.10 -13.29
CA LEU A 21 -16.51 -1.74 -12.47
C LEU A 21 -17.72 -0.83 -12.25
N GLN A 22 -17.48 0.44 -11.95
CA GLN A 22 -18.57 1.42 -11.78
C GLN A 22 -19.33 1.65 -13.09
N PHE A 23 -18.62 1.77 -14.21
CA PHE A 23 -19.24 1.94 -15.52
C PHE A 23 -20.07 0.73 -15.92
N ALA A 24 -19.56 -0.49 -15.69
CA ALA A 24 -20.30 -1.72 -15.90
C ALA A 24 -21.57 -1.77 -15.05
N LEU A 25 -21.47 -1.39 -13.76
CA LEU A 25 -22.64 -1.32 -12.89
C LEU A 25 -23.70 -0.35 -13.43
N VAL A 26 -23.31 0.86 -13.85
CA VAL A 26 -24.25 1.81 -14.45
C VAL A 26 -24.84 1.28 -15.75
N TYR A 27 -24.04 0.61 -16.59
CA TYR A 27 -24.51 0.04 -17.85
C TYR A 27 -25.55 -1.07 -17.66
N PHE A 28 -25.42 -1.90 -16.62
CA PHE A 28 -26.36 -2.98 -16.34
C PHE A 28 -27.66 -2.53 -15.64
N TYR A 29 -27.70 -1.34 -15.05
CA TYR A 29 -28.89 -0.79 -14.41
C TYR A 29 -29.57 0.21 -15.34
N PRO A 30 -30.63 -0.18 -16.06
CA PRO A 30 -31.37 0.76 -16.90
C PRO A 30 -32.02 1.86 -16.05
N GLU A 31 -32.04 3.08 -16.58
CA GLU A 31 -32.71 4.20 -15.92
C GLU A 31 -34.22 3.89 -15.78
N PRO A 32 -34.80 4.10 -14.58
CA PRO A 32 -36.22 3.85 -14.39
C PRO A 32 -37.02 4.82 -15.28
N PRO A 33 -38.08 4.35 -15.97
CA PRO A 33 -38.92 5.23 -16.76
C PRO A 33 -39.55 6.30 -15.85
N PRO A 34 -39.70 7.54 -16.32
CA PRO A 34 -40.29 8.60 -15.52
C PRO A 34 -41.72 8.20 -15.14
N PRO A 35 -42.13 8.36 -13.87
CA PRO A 35 -43.43 7.90 -13.39
C PRO A 35 -44.60 8.55 -14.16
N LEU A 36 -44.41 9.80 -14.61
CA LEU A 36 -45.31 10.54 -15.50
C LEU A 36 -44.52 11.63 -16.25
N PRO A 37 -44.72 11.87 -17.56
CA PRO A 37 -43.98 12.87 -18.34
C PRO A 37 -44.18 14.33 -17.88
N ARG A 38 -45.14 14.58 -16.98
CA ARG A 38 -45.41 15.90 -16.38
C ARG A 38 -44.56 16.22 -15.14
N PHE A 39 -43.95 15.23 -14.50
CA PHE A 39 -43.37 15.38 -13.15
C PHE A 39 -41.84 15.52 -13.10
N GLY A 40 -41.19 15.79 -14.23
CA GLY A 40 -39.76 16.09 -14.30
C GLY A 40 -38.88 14.89 -14.67
N PRO A 41 -37.54 15.03 -14.59
CA PRO A 41 -36.59 13.98 -14.93
C PRO A 41 -36.75 12.75 -14.01
N PRO A 42 -36.37 11.55 -14.48
CA PRO A 42 -36.40 10.35 -13.65
C PRO A 42 -35.55 10.53 -12.38
N PRO A 43 -35.97 9.97 -11.24
CA PRO A 43 -35.18 10.06 -10.01
C PRO A 43 -33.82 9.38 -10.21
N PRO A 44 -32.73 9.92 -9.64
CA PRO A 44 -31.41 9.30 -9.77
C PRO A 44 -31.41 7.93 -9.08
N LEU A 45 -30.81 6.93 -9.72
CA LEU A 45 -30.69 5.55 -9.18
C LEU A 45 -30.01 5.52 -7.80
N PHE A 46 -29.02 6.39 -7.58
CA PHE A 46 -28.32 6.52 -6.31
C PHE A 46 -29.25 7.06 -5.21
N LEU A 47 -29.23 6.42 -4.03
CA LEU A 47 -30.14 6.61 -2.89
C LEU A 47 -31.61 6.18 -3.08
N HIS A 48 -32.12 6.06 -4.31
CA HIS A 48 -33.51 5.68 -4.56
C HIS A 48 -33.68 4.18 -4.75
N ASP A 49 -32.70 3.51 -5.36
CA ASP A 49 -32.61 2.06 -5.43
C ASP A 49 -31.61 1.56 -4.39
N MET A 50 -32.10 0.83 -3.39
CA MET A 50 -31.29 0.22 -2.34
C MET A 50 -30.20 -0.68 -2.94
N LEU A 51 -30.54 -1.49 -3.94
CA LEU A 51 -29.65 -2.51 -4.47
C LEU A 51 -28.53 -1.89 -5.31
N PHE A 52 -28.85 -0.89 -6.14
CA PHE A 52 -27.85 -0.08 -6.85
C PHE A 52 -26.93 0.67 -5.88
N THR A 53 -27.48 1.20 -4.79
CA THR A 53 -26.72 1.94 -3.77
C THR A 53 -25.73 1.03 -3.03
N PHE A 54 -26.17 -0.17 -2.61
CA PHE A 54 -25.28 -1.16 -2.00
C PHE A 54 -24.22 -1.69 -2.97
N ALA A 55 -24.58 -1.90 -4.24
CA ALA A 55 -23.64 -2.32 -5.27
C ALA A 55 -22.54 -1.25 -5.49
N THR A 56 -22.94 0.01 -5.59
CA THR A 56 -22.01 1.14 -5.70
C THR A 56 -21.08 1.20 -4.48
N LEU A 57 -21.62 1.09 -3.26
CA LEU A 57 -20.81 1.02 -2.03
C LEU A 57 -19.80 -0.13 -2.10
N GLY A 58 -20.22 -1.31 -2.55
CA GLY A 58 -19.34 -2.48 -2.72
C GLY A 58 -18.16 -2.21 -3.65
N VAL A 59 -18.39 -1.57 -4.79
CA VAL A 59 -17.33 -1.18 -5.74
C VAL A 59 -16.32 -0.22 -5.08
N TRP A 60 -16.80 0.78 -4.33
CA TRP A 60 -15.93 1.71 -3.61
C TRP A 60 -15.13 1.04 -2.49
N LEU A 61 -15.72 0.08 -1.77
CA LEU A 61 -15.01 -0.71 -0.78
C LEU A 61 -13.89 -1.57 -1.39
N ILE A 62 -14.15 -2.17 -2.56
CA ILE A 62 -13.13 -2.89 -3.33
C ILE A 62 -12.00 -1.94 -3.72
N GLY A 63 -12.34 -0.72 -4.18
CA GLY A 63 -11.36 0.32 -4.50
C GLY A 63 -10.50 0.73 -3.30
N ALA A 64 -11.11 0.95 -2.14
CA ALA A 64 -10.40 1.26 -0.89
C ALA A 64 -9.49 0.10 -0.44
N GLY A 65 -9.96 -1.14 -0.57
CA GLY A 65 -9.16 -2.34 -0.31
C GLY A 65 -7.95 -2.46 -1.23
N LEU A 66 -8.14 -2.30 -2.54
CA LEU A 66 -7.06 -2.27 -3.54
C LEU A 66 -6.02 -1.19 -3.23
N PHE A 67 -6.48 0.02 -2.90
CA PHE A 67 -5.60 1.13 -2.52
C PHE A 67 -4.76 0.79 -1.29
N SER A 68 -5.38 0.22 -0.25
CA SER A 68 -4.69 -0.22 0.97
C SER A 68 -3.63 -1.28 0.69
N VAL A 69 -3.95 -2.28 -0.15
CA VAL A 69 -3.02 -3.34 -0.56
C VAL A 69 -1.86 -2.77 -1.38
N ILE A 70 -2.13 -1.86 -2.31
CA ILE A 70 -1.08 -1.22 -3.13
C ILE A 70 -0.11 -0.43 -2.26
N LEU A 71 -0.62 0.37 -1.32
CA LEU A 71 0.23 1.12 -0.40
C LEU A 71 1.03 0.19 0.52
N SER A 72 0.45 -0.92 0.96
CA SER A 72 1.13 -1.90 1.82
C SER A 72 2.23 -2.65 1.06
N ASP A 73 1.98 -3.06 -0.19
CA ASP A 73 2.99 -3.68 -1.07
C ASP A 73 4.09 -2.67 -1.44
N HIS A 74 3.74 -1.42 -1.72
CA HIS A 74 4.70 -0.39 -2.10
C HIS A 74 5.65 -0.04 -0.95
N ARG A 75 5.13 0.06 0.28
CA ARG A 75 5.94 0.30 1.49
C ARG A 75 6.97 -0.79 1.76
N ARG A 76 6.73 -2.04 1.32
CA ARG A 76 7.64 -3.18 1.52
C ARG A 76 8.56 -3.44 0.31
N ARG A 77 8.74 -2.46 -0.57
CA ARG A 77 9.66 -2.55 -1.72
C ARG A 77 10.87 -1.66 -1.53
N CYS A 78 11.99 -2.13 -2.07
CA CYS A 78 13.20 -1.36 -2.13
C CYS A 78 13.01 -0.11 -3.03
N ARG A 79 13.48 1.05 -2.58
CA ARG A 79 13.33 2.34 -3.27
C ARG A 79 14.17 2.44 -4.56
N THR A 80 15.22 1.63 -4.69
CA THR A 80 16.10 1.59 -5.87
C THR A 80 15.70 0.48 -6.83
N CYS A 81 15.64 -0.77 -6.35
CA CYS A 81 15.38 -1.97 -7.15
C CYS A 81 13.91 -2.29 -7.43
N LEU A 82 12.97 -1.70 -6.68
CA LEU A 82 11.53 -1.99 -6.75
C LEU A 82 11.14 -3.45 -6.43
N ARG A 83 12.11 -4.30 -6.03
CA ARG A 83 11.84 -5.66 -5.55
C ARG A 83 11.30 -5.64 -4.12
N ARG A 84 10.53 -6.66 -3.79
CA ARG A 84 10.06 -6.88 -2.42
C ARG A 84 11.25 -7.11 -1.51
N LEU A 85 11.23 -6.44 -0.36
CA LEU A 85 12.20 -6.68 0.70
C LEU A 85 11.89 -8.06 1.30
N ILE A 86 12.94 -8.80 1.62
CA ILE A 86 12.85 -10.17 2.13
C ILE A 86 13.65 -10.26 3.44
N MET A 87 13.62 -11.42 4.07
CA MET A 87 14.42 -11.74 5.27
C MET A 87 14.03 -10.86 6.48
N PRO A 88 12.93 -11.18 7.17
CA PRO A 88 12.57 -10.51 8.40
C PRO A 88 13.57 -10.90 9.50
N ILE A 89 14.37 -9.93 9.95
CA ILE A 89 15.24 -10.08 11.10
C ILE A 89 14.58 -9.37 12.27
N ASN A 90 14.34 -10.10 13.36
CA ASN A 90 13.81 -9.52 14.57
C ASN A 90 14.98 -8.96 15.38
N SER A 91 14.94 -7.67 15.69
CA SER A 91 15.90 -7.01 16.57
C SER A 91 15.17 -6.38 17.77
N GLY A 92 15.90 -6.16 18.85
CA GLY A 92 15.35 -5.72 20.13
C GLY A 92 14.88 -6.86 21.02
N SER A 93 14.26 -6.52 22.17
CA SER A 93 13.79 -7.48 23.16
C SER A 93 12.42 -7.08 23.71
N TRP A 94 11.52 -8.06 23.86
CA TRP A 94 10.24 -7.87 24.54
C TRP A 94 10.39 -7.69 26.06
N GLY A 95 11.31 -8.43 26.70
CA GLY A 95 11.50 -8.39 28.16
C GLY A 95 12.39 -7.23 28.63
N HIS A 96 13.27 -6.74 27.75
CA HIS A 96 14.29 -5.75 28.07
C HIS A 96 14.29 -4.58 27.08
N MET A 97 13.09 -4.02 26.81
CA MET A 97 12.89 -2.95 25.83
C MET A 97 13.73 -1.69 26.09
N VAL A 98 14.06 -1.41 27.36
CA VAL A 98 14.85 -0.22 27.75
C VAL A 98 16.34 -0.41 27.43
N ILE A 99 16.85 -1.64 27.48
CA ILE A 99 18.28 -1.94 27.33
C ILE A 99 18.62 -2.29 25.88
N PHE A 100 17.85 -3.19 25.27
CA PHE A 100 18.12 -3.68 23.91
C PHE A 100 17.31 -2.95 22.83
N GLY A 101 16.52 -1.96 23.23
CA GLY A 101 15.60 -1.27 22.34
C GLY A 101 14.30 -2.04 22.11
N ARG A 102 13.35 -1.35 21.47
CA ARG A 102 12.02 -1.86 21.16
C ARG A 102 12.09 -3.01 20.14
N PRO A 103 11.18 -3.99 20.22
CA PRO A 103 11.09 -5.04 19.22
C PRO A 103 10.72 -4.44 17.86
N ARG A 104 11.54 -4.75 16.86
CA ARG A 104 11.37 -4.29 15.48
C ARG A 104 11.75 -5.38 14.49
N THR A 105 11.12 -5.33 13.32
CA THR A 105 11.40 -6.21 12.19
C THR A 105 12.18 -5.43 11.14
N GLU A 106 13.36 -5.92 10.80
CA GLU A 106 14.22 -5.37 9.76
C GLU A 106 14.07 -6.23 8.50
N LEU A 107 13.77 -5.59 7.38
CA LEU A 107 13.61 -6.20 6.07
C LEU A 107 14.73 -5.72 5.15
N ILE A 108 15.44 -6.64 4.52
CA ILE A 108 16.64 -6.34 3.75
C ILE A 108 16.37 -6.46 2.25
N CYS A 109 16.98 -5.58 1.46
CA CYS A 109 17.02 -5.74 0.01
C CYS A 109 17.95 -6.91 -0.37
N PRO A 110 17.54 -7.89 -1.19
CA PRO A 110 18.40 -9.01 -1.58
C PRO A 110 19.67 -8.59 -2.35
N PHE A 111 19.66 -7.40 -2.94
CA PHE A 111 20.82 -6.83 -3.64
C PHE A 111 21.66 -5.90 -2.78
N GLY A 112 21.26 -5.65 -1.53
CA GLY A 112 22.06 -4.84 -0.61
C GLY A 112 21.90 -3.32 -0.71
N HIS A 113 20.88 -2.80 -1.40
CA HIS A 113 20.68 -1.33 -1.55
C HIS A 113 20.18 -0.61 -0.29
N GLY A 114 19.70 -1.34 0.71
CA GLY A 114 19.06 -0.71 1.86
C GLY A 114 18.28 -1.68 2.73
N THR A 115 17.99 -1.21 3.94
CA THR A 115 17.26 -1.91 4.99
C THR A 115 16.04 -1.08 5.41
N LEU A 116 14.91 -1.76 5.64
CA LEU A 116 13.68 -1.15 6.11
C LEU A 116 13.39 -1.68 7.51
N SER A 117 13.33 -0.80 8.50
CA SER A 117 12.94 -1.17 9.85
C SER A 117 11.47 -0.81 10.12
N ILE A 118 10.74 -1.76 10.70
CA ILE A 118 9.33 -1.64 11.06
C ILE A 118 9.21 -2.01 12.53
N GLU A 119 8.89 -1.04 13.38
CA GLU A 119 8.60 -1.32 14.80
C GLU A 119 7.38 -2.25 14.92
N GLU A 120 7.50 -3.31 15.72
CA GLU A 120 6.38 -4.22 16.00
C GLU A 120 5.39 -3.59 16.99
N LEU A 121 5.91 -2.80 17.94
CA LEU A 121 5.14 -2.23 19.03
C LEU A 121 5.20 -0.70 19.01
N GLN A 122 4.06 -0.06 18.70
CA GLN A 122 3.92 1.39 18.68
C GLN A 122 3.30 1.89 19.98
N ILE A 123 4.14 2.16 20.99
CA ILE A 123 3.70 2.67 22.31
C ILE A 123 3.43 4.19 22.26
N THR A 124 4.27 4.93 21.52
CA THR A 124 4.27 6.40 21.50
C THR A 124 4.00 6.91 20.09
N GLY A 125 2.73 7.00 19.72
CA GLY A 125 2.30 7.51 18.42
C GLY A 125 2.65 6.58 17.24
N ARG A 126 2.23 6.98 16.04
CA ARG A 126 2.46 6.21 14.82
C ARG A 126 3.89 6.39 14.33
N GLN A 127 4.77 5.45 14.63
CA GLN A 127 6.10 5.44 14.02
C GLN A 127 6.02 5.03 12.55
N MET A 128 6.71 5.78 11.70
CA MET A 128 6.82 5.45 10.28
C MET A 128 7.96 4.46 10.07
N ALA A 129 7.82 3.58 9.08
CA ALA A 129 8.90 2.67 8.72
C ALA A 129 10.13 3.46 8.29
N ASP A 130 11.27 3.21 8.95
CA ASP A 130 12.52 3.90 8.67
C ASP A 130 13.31 3.15 7.61
N TRP A 131 13.75 3.86 6.57
CA TRP A 131 14.49 3.30 5.45
C TRP A 131 15.91 3.84 5.51
N GLN A 132 16.86 2.93 5.67
CA GLN A 132 18.28 3.24 5.70
C GLN A 132 18.89 2.77 4.36
N PRO A 133 19.30 3.72 3.49
CA PRO A 133 20.00 3.37 2.28
C PRO A 133 21.42 2.90 2.62
N HIS A 134 21.90 1.85 1.94
CA HIS A 134 23.31 1.47 1.93
C HIS A 134 23.93 1.95 0.61
N ASP A 135 25.26 2.06 0.57
CA ASP A 135 25.96 2.11 -0.72
C ASP A 135 25.57 0.88 -1.53
N ASP A 136 25.43 1.01 -2.85
CA ASP A 136 24.76 0.09 -3.80
C ASP A 136 25.01 -1.41 -3.58
N ASN A 137 26.05 -1.78 -2.83
CA ASN A 137 26.29 -3.12 -2.33
C ASN A 137 26.74 -3.13 -0.84
N ILE A 138 25.85 -3.49 0.09
CA ILE A 138 26.15 -3.76 1.52
C ILE A 138 27.33 -4.71 1.76
N TRP A 139 27.61 -5.63 0.82
CA TRP A 139 28.73 -6.56 0.96
C TRP A 139 30.09 -5.85 0.88
N LYS A 140 30.18 -4.74 0.12
CA LYS A 140 31.42 -3.93 0.09
C LYS A 140 31.66 -3.20 1.40
N GLU A 141 30.58 -2.74 2.05
CA GLU A 141 30.65 -2.14 3.38
C GLU A 141 31.12 -3.17 4.43
N LEU A 142 30.59 -4.39 4.38
CA LEU A 142 31.05 -5.48 5.26
C LEU A 142 32.50 -5.90 5.00
N GLU A 143 32.93 -5.90 3.73
CA GLU A 143 34.31 -6.21 3.38
C GLU A 143 35.29 -5.15 3.93
N SER A 144 34.94 -3.87 3.83
CA SER A 144 35.80 -2.79 4.34
C SER A 144 35.99 -2.88 5.86
N TYR A 145 34.94 -3.24 6.61
CA TYR A 145 35.07 -3.47 8.05
C TYR A 145 35.99 -4.66 8.39
N ASN A 146 35.96 -5.73 7.60
CA ASN A 146 36.84 -6.88 7.80
C ASN A 146 38.30 -6.52 7.50
N GLN A 147 38.53 -5.73 6.45
CA GLN A 147 39.87 -5.24 6.11
C GLN A 147 40.41 -4.27 7.16
N ALA A 148 39.59 -3.36 7.69
CA ALA A 148 40.00 -2.41 8.74
C ALA A 148 40.32 -3.08 10.10
N ARG A 149 39.83 -4.31 10.31
CA ARG A 149 40.12 -5.09 11.52
C ARG A 149 41.46 -5.85 11.45
N ARG A 150 42.03 -6.02 10.25
CA ARG A 150 43.35 -6.63 10.05
C ARG A 150 44.44 -5.58 10.05
#